data_AF-A0A3B8Y798-F1
#
_entry.id   AF-A0A3B8Y798-F1
#
_cell.length_a   1.000
_cell.length_b   1.000
_cell.length_c   1.000
_cell.angle_alpha   90.00
_cell.angle_beta   90.00
_cell.angle_gamma   90.00
#
_symmetry.space_group_name_H-M   'P 1'
#
loop_
_entity.id
_entity.type
_entity.pdbx_description
1 polymer ?
#
loop_
_entity_poly.entity_id
_entity_poly.type
_entity_poly.pdbx_seq_one_letter_code
_entity_poly.pdbx_strand_id
1 'polypeptide(L)'
;MIIETIDQLRKLTQSDVQGNWVSTSEEISFDEINLDLWKPVELNDKGYIIWTAGSQVKWLGQKFIIPHHLNDYPLSGLSLRLALVWWAKDAQIFVNNVLVQQGDLFDSSARILLKSSVEPGEEILVILRLVSPGHDLGALMKSKLIYEKNANLNIENNANNLGIDPGFVADELTIIYNYFTAFEPKKIEDFNQIINQINWDLASNTKQFNQNLIRLRKTLKPLSNKIKQGFFNLLGHAHLDMAWLWTVDETWEIGQRTFSSVINLQKDFPELIFGHTSPVLYAWIEKHNSELFNNIKKAYKTGKWEILGGMWVEPEVNLVSGESLVRQLLYGQKYFQEKFGNITEVAWLPDSFGFCWQLPQILQQSGIKYFVTGKLHWNATFKFAHGFFRWESPDGTQLLTFISPPNVEGVMDTNPIIMTNYAIEWQQQTGLKDAFWLPGVGDHGGGPSRDMLEVQNRWQKSPFFPQSKFSKAIDYLNNIADKIQNIPTWKDELYLDLHRGCYTTHGDQKWFNRRSEDLLYKAELWSSIATIILEKKDSLKNKKLLEKAWKKVLFNQFHDI
;
A
#
# COMPACT_ATOMS: atom_id res chain seq x y z
N MET A 1 14.25 -9.88 28.30
CA MET A 1 13.03 -9.96 29.13
C MET A 1 11.78 -9.39 28.45
N ILE A 2 11.63 -8.08 28.18
CA ILE A 2 10.40 -7.56 27.52
C ILE A 2 10.12 -8.25 26.18
N ILE A 3 11.11 -8.27 25.28
CA ILE A 3 10.99 -8.86 23.93
C ILE A 3 10.67 -10.36 24.03
N GLU A 4 11.32 -11.07 24.95
CA GLU A 4 11.08 -12.51 25.18
C GLU A 4 9.64 -12.78 25.63
N THR A 5 9.09 -11.98 26.56
CA THR A 5 7.69 -12.07 27.00
C THR A 5 6.72 -11.84 25.83
N ILE A 6 6.98 -10.84 25.00
CA ILE A 6 6.18 -10.54 23.80
C ILE A 6 6.23 -11.73 22.83
N ASP A 7 7.41 -12.27 22.55
CA ASP A 7 7.56 -13.39 21.63
C ASP A 7 6.94 -14.67 22.18
N GLN A 8 6.98 -14.89 23.50
CA GLN A 8 6.30 -16.00 24.16
C GLN A 8 4.79 -15.89 23.99
N LEU A 9 4.19 -14.69 24.10
CA LEU A 9 2.77 -14.49 23.82
C LEU A 9 2.42 -14.76 22.35
N ARG A 10 3.25 -14.32 21.39
CA ARG A 10 3.04 -14.61 19.97
C ARG A 10 3.03 -16.11 19.69
N LYS A 11 3.95 -16.86 20.30
CA LYS A 11 4.06 -18.31 20.14
C LYS A 11 2.83 -19.09 20.62
N LEU A 12 1.97 -18.50 21.46
CA LEU A 12 0.71 -19.13 21.88
C LEU A 12 -0.36 -19.15 20.76
N THR A 13 -0.21 -18.29 19.75
CA THR A 13 -1.21 -18.18 18.67
C THR A 13 -0.63 -18.06 17.28
N GLN A 14 0.70 -18.16 17.13
CA GLN A 14 1.37 -18.10 15.85
C GLN A 14 2.33 -19.29 15.73
N SER A 15 2.34 -19.89 14.55
CA SER A 15 3.24 -21.00 14.22
C SER A 15 3.90 -20.73 12.87
N ASP A 16 5.23 -20.78 12.85
CA ASP A 16 5.99 -20.75 11.60
C ASP A 16 5.88 -22.12 10.94
N VAL A 17 5.46 -22.14 9.67
CA VAL A 17 5.23 -23.36 8.89
C VAL A 17 6.05 -23.37 7.60
N GLN A 18 7.05 -22.50 7.51
CA GLN A 18 7.91 -22.32 6.35
C GLN A 18 8.68 -23.60 5.99
N GLY A 19 9.19 -24.33 6.98
CA GLY A 19 9.92 -25.59 6.76
C GLY A 19 9.06 -26.83 6.52
N ASN A 20 7.73 -26.72 6.66
CA ASN A 20 6.82 -27.87 6.66
C ASN A 20 6.18 -28.15 5.28
N TRP A 21 6.51 -27.34 4.27
CA TRP A 21 5.98 -27.54 2.92
C TRP A 21 6.65 -28.72 2.25
N VAL A 22 5.88 -29.47 1.46
CA VAL A 22 6.41 -30.38 0.44
C VAL A 22 6.20 -29.76 -0.93
N SER A 23 6.94 -30.20 -1.93
CA SER A 23 6.95 -29.57 -3.24
C SER A 23 7.12 -30.53 -4.41
N THR A 24 6.59 -30.12 -5.56
CA THR A 24 6.85 -30.71 -6.86
C THR A 24 7.02 -29.62 -7.92
N SER A 25 7.69 -29.96 -9.01
CA SER A 25 7.78 -29.12 -10.22
C SER A 25 7.00 -29.72 -11.39
N GLU A 26 6.40 -30.90 -11.20
CA GLU A 26 5.48 -31.49 -12.17
C GLU A 26 4.12 -30.81 -12.06
N GLU A 27 3.40 -30.70 -13.17
CA GLU A 27 2.02 -30.23 -13.16
C GLU A 27 1.15 -31.21 -12.36
N ILE A 28 0.16 -30.67 -11.65
CA ILE A 28 -0.67 -31.44 -10.73
C ILE A 28 -2.11 -31.52 -11.23
N SER A 29 -2.79 -32.60 -10.87
CA SER A 29 -4.25 -32.71 -10.94
C SER A 29 -4.82 -32.62 -9.52
N PHE A 30 -5.81 -31.76 -9.29
CA PHE A 30 -6.45 -31.60 -7.98
C PHE A 30 -7.18 -32.88 -7.50
N ASP A 31 -7.55 -33.78 -8.43
CA ASP A 31 -8.21 -35.05 -8.11
C ASP A 31 -7.23 -36.14 -7.64
N GLU A 32 -5.92 -35.95 -7.87
CA GLU A 32 -4.88 -36.96 -7.64
C GLU A 32 -3.80 -36.49 -6.63
N ILE A 33 -4.08 -35.43 -5.85
CA ILE A 33 -3.10 -34.88 -4.91
C ILE A 33 -2.77 -35.90 -3.82
N ASN A 34 -1.53 -36.39 -3.82
CA ASN A 34 -0.93 -37.14 -2.74
C ASN A 34 0.40 -36.47 -2.32
N LEU A 35 0.36 -35.73 -1.21
CA LEU A 35 1.51 -34.98 -0.69
C LEU A 35 2.67 -35.88 -0.24
N ASP A 36 2.43 -37.16 0.08
CA ASP A 36 3.48 -38.10 0.51
C ASP A 36 4.46 -38.45 -0.63
N LEU A 37 4.06 -38.20 -1.88
CA LEU A 37 4.92 -38.37 -3.06
C LEU A 37 5.76 -37.13 -3.38
N TRP A 38 5.50 -36.00 -2.72
CA TRP A 38 6.18 -34.74 -2.98
C TRP A 38 7.45 -34.63 -2.12
N LYS A 39 8.42 -33.84 -2.58
CA LYS A 39 9.71 -33.69 -1.90
C LYS A 39 9.65 -32.61 -0.82
N PRO A 40 10.13 -32.85 0.42
CA PRO A 40 10.30 -31.79 1.40
C PRO A 40 11.08 -30.60 0.83
N VAL A 41 10.71 -29.39 1.23
CA VAL A 41 11.44 -28.18 0.82
C VAL A 41 12.72 -28.01 1.61
N GLU A 42 13.72 -27.38 0.99
CA GLU A 42 14.94 -26.92 1.65
C GLU A 42 14.86 -25.39 1.81
N LEU A 43 15.30 -24.90 2.97
CA LEU A 43 15.37 -23.47 3.26
C LEU A 43 16.80 -22.97 3.02
N ASN A 44 16.93 -21.78 2.42
CA ASN A 44 18.23 -21.12 2.33
C ASN A 44 18.63 -20.45 3.67
N ASP A 45 19.78 -19.79 3.71
CA ASP A 45 20.30 -19.10 4.91
C ASP A 45 19.37 -17.99 5.45
N LYS A 46 18.44 -17.49 4.63
CA LYS A 46 17.42 -16.52 5.03
C LYS A 46 16.10 -17.17 5.49
N GLY A 47 16.03 -18.50 5.48
CA GLY A 47 14.82 -19.26 5.79
C GLY A 47 13.81 -19.32 4.65
N TYR A 48 14.18 -18.96 3.42
CA TYR A 48 13.26 -18.92 2.28
C TYR A 48 13.25 -20.24 1.52
N ILE A 49 12.07 -20.63 1.01
CA ILE A 49 11.98 -21.69 0.01
C ILE A 49 12.26 -21.03 -1.34
N ILE A 50 13.36 -21.39 -1.99
CA ILE A 50 13.76 -20.80 -3.28
C ILE A 50 13.70 -21.83 -4.42
N TRP A 51 13.47 -21.35 -5.63
CA TRP A 51 13.59 -22.16 -6.84
C TRP A 51 14.09 -21.34 -8.03
N THR A 52 14.52 -22.04 -9.07
CA THR A 52 15.24 -21.45 -10.21
C THR A 52 14.42 -20.40 -10.95
N ALA A 53 15.12 -19.37 -11.43
CA ALA A 53 14.60 -18.33 -12.29
C ALA A 53 14.09 -18.88 -13.64
N GLY A 54 13.46 -18.01 -14.42
CA GLY A 54 13.08 -18.33 -15.79
C GLY A 54 11.65 -18.84 -15.90
N SER A 55 10.70 -18.24 -15.17
CA SER A 55 9.28 -18.58 -15.27
C SER A 55 8.93 -20.02 -14.90
N GLN A 56 9.67 -20.60 -13.95
CA GLN A 56 9.49 -21.98 -13.52
C GLN A 56 8.38 -22.08 -12.49
N VAL A 57 7.49 -23.06 -12.69
CA VAL A 57 6.40 -23.37 -11.76
C VAL A 57 6.95 -24.20 -10.60
N LYS A 58 6.54 -23.83 -9.40
CA LYS A 58 6.78 -24.57 -8.17
C LYS A 58 5.45 -24.76 -7.46
N TRP A 59 5.06 -26.01 -7.29
CA TRP A 59 3.91 -26.38 -6.49
C TRP A 59 4.38 -26.66 -5.07
N LEU A 60 3.75 -26.01 -4.08
CA LEU A 60 3.97 -26.25 -2.66
C LEU A 60 2.67 -26.77 -2.05
N GLY A 61 2.74 -27.84 -1.28
CA GLY A 61 1.60 -28.45 -0.63
C GLY A 61 1.84 -28.62 0.86
N GLN A 62 0.82 -28.33 1.66
CA GLN A 62 0.83 -28.60 3.08
C GLN A 62 -0.58 -28.93 3.56
N LYS A 63 -0.68 -29.99 4.37
CA LYS A 63 -1.92 -30.37 5.05
C LYS A 63 -1.81 -29.95 6.51
N PHE A 64 -2.61 -28.98 6.91
CA PHE A 64 -2.67 -28.51 8.28
C PHE A 64 -3.67 -29.35 9.07
N ILE A 65 -3.18 -30.05 10.10
CA ILE A 65 -4.02 -30.71 11.10
C ILE A 65 -4.08 -29.77 12.29
N ILE A 66 -5.26 -29.25 12.63
CA ILE A 66 -5.39 -28.26 13.71
C ILE A 66 -5.04 -28.92 15.04
N PRO A 67 -4.00 -28.43 15.76
CA PRO A 67 -3.64 -29.00 17.05
C PRO A 67 -4.64 -28.56 18.12
N HIS A 68 -4.72 -29.31 19.21
CA HIS A 68 -5.52 -28.91 20.38
C HIS A 68 -5.01 -27.60 21.00
N HIS A 69 -3.69 -27.42 21.03
CA HIS A 69 -3.02 -26.30 21.66
C HIS A 69 -1.77 -25.86 20.88
N LEU A 70 -1.38 -24.59 21.02
CA LEU A 70 -0.02 -24.12 20.73
C LEU A 70 0.62 -23.66 22.04
N ASN A 71 1.75 -24.26 22.42
CA ASN A 71 2.46 -23.94 23.67
C ASN A 71 1.49 -23.85 24.86
N ASP A 72 0.72 -24.92 25.05
CA ASP A 72 -0.34 -25.10 26.04
C ASP A 72 -1.60 -24.23 25.85
N TYR A 73 -1.63 -23.22 24.99
CA TYR A 73 -2.82 -22.40 24.77
C TYR A 73 -3.84 -23.08 23.83
N PRO A 74 -5.10 -23.33 24.27
CA PRO A 74 -6.11 -23.96 23.44
C PRO A 74 -6.56 -23.09 22.25
N LEU A 75 -6.75 -23.70 21.08
CA LEU A 75 -7.05 -22.98 19.82
C LEU A 75 -8.50 -23.06 19.36
N SER A 76 -9.29 -24.00 19.90
CA SER A 76 -10.69 -24.19 19.51
C SER A 76 -11.48 -22.87 19.59
N GLY A 77 -12.24 -22.58 18.53
CA GLY A 77 -13.03 -21.35 18.42
C GLY A 77 -12.28 -20.12 17.90
N LEU A 78 -10.96 -20.19 17.70
CA LEU A 78 -10.21 -19.11 17.03
C LEU A 78 -10.37 -19.21 15.51
N SER A 79 -10.30 -18.08 14.82
CA SER A 79 -10.11 -18.10 13.37
C SER A 79 -8.66 -18.41 13.04
N LEU A 80 -8.43 -19.11 11.94
CA LEU A 80 -7.10 -19.41 11.44
C LEU A 80 -6.86 -18.69 10.12
N ARG A 81 -5.77 -17.92 10.08
CA ARG A 81 -5.25 -17.31 8.85
C ARG A 81 -3.87 -17.84 8.51
N LEU A 82 -3.56 -17.92 7.23
CA LEU A 82 -2.23 -18.18 6.70
C LEU A 82 -1.66 -16.87 6.14
N ALA A 83 -0.62 -16.35 6.79
CA ALA A 83 0.12 -15.18 6.35
C ALA A 83 1.27 -15.63 5.45
N LEU A 84 1.24 -15.19 4.19
CA LEU A 84 2.23 -15.50 3.18
C LEU A 84 2.90 -14.23 2.68
N VAL A 85 4.19 -14.33 2.35
CA VAL A 85 4.92 -13.35 1.54
C VAL A 85 5.73 -14.12 0.50
N TRP A 86 5.63 -13.73 -0.76
CA TRP A 86 6.26 -14.42 -1.89
C TRP A 86 6.99 -13.44 -2.82
N TRP A 87 7.90 -14.00 -3.59
CA TRP A 87 8.57 -13.38 -4.73
C TRP A 87 8.33 -14.30 -5.92
N ALA A 88 7.21 -14.05 -6.61
CA ALA A 88 6.73 -14.88 -7.70
C ALA A 88 5.96 -14.00 -8.68
N LYS A 89 6.17 -14.18 -10.00
CA LYS A 89 5.45 -13.41 -11.02
C LYS A 89 3.97 -13.78 -11.14
N ASP A 90 3.60 -14.96 -10.63
CA ASP A 90 2.23 -15.42 -10.47
C ASP A 90 2.20 -16.31 -9.24
N ALA A 91 1.30 -15.99 -8.31
CA ALA A 91 1.05 -16.73 -7.09
C ALA A 91 -0.43 -17.05 -7.00
N GLN A 92 -0.77 -18.33 -6.95
CA GLN A 92 -2.14 -18.80 -6.78
C GLN A 92 -2.22 -19.66 -5.53
N ILE A 93 -3.18 -19.36 -4.67
CA ILE A 93 -3.36 -20.05 -3.39
C ILE A 93 -4.69 -20.76 -3.38
N PHE A 94 -4.63 -22.07 -3.17
CA PHE A 94 -5.78 -22.95 -3.13
C PHE A 94 -5.97 -23.48 -1.72
N VAL A 95 -7.20 -23.41 -1.21
CA VAL A 95 -7.61 -23.99 0.07
C VAL A 95 -8.65 -25.05 -0.23
N ASN A 96 -8.39 -26.30 0.15
CA ASN A 96 -9.22 -27.46 -0.18
C ASN A 96 -9.59 -27.50 -1.67
N ASN A 97 -8.57 -27.33 -2.53
CA ASN A 97 -8.66 -27.34 -4.00
C ASN A 97 -9.45 -26.16 -4.63
N VAL A 98 -9.84 -25.16 -3.84
CA VAL A 98 -10.51 -23.95 -4.33
C VAL A 98 -9.53 -22.80 -4.35
N LEU A 99 -9.40 -22.11 -5.50
CA LEU A 99 -8.61 -20.88 -5.60
C LEU A 99 -9.25 -19.80 -4.74
N VAL A 100 -8.53 -19.29 -3.74
CA VAL A 100 -9.04 -18.27 -2.79
C VAL A 100 -8.30 -16.94 -2.89
N GLN A 101 -7.07 -16.94 -3.38
CA GLN A 101 -6.25 -15.74 -3.55
C GLN A 101 -5.34 -15.91 -4.76
N GLN A 102 -5.12 -14.82 -5.48
CA GLN A 102 -4.09 -14.69 -6.50
C GLN A 102 -3.32 -13.39 -6.25
N GLY A 103 -2.05 -13.36 -6.60
CA GLY A 103 -1.21 -12.16 -6.63
C GLY A 103 0.04 -12.39 -7.47
N ASP A 104 0.98 -11.46 -7.41
CA ASP A 104 2.20 -11.45 -8.22
C ASP A 104 3.38 -10.84 -7.46
N LEU A 105 4.34 -10.23 -8.15
CA LEU A 105 5.52 -9.61 -7.53
C LEU A 105 5.18 -8.33 -6.75
N PHE A 106 4.03 -7.74 -7.03
CA PHE A 106 3.61 -6.43 -6.56
C PHE A 106 2.41 -6.54 -5.62
N ASP A 107 1.56 -7.55 -5.82
CA ASP A 107 0.70 -8.13 -4.80
C ASP A 107 1.39 -9.34 -4.15
N SER A 108 2.46 -9.11 -3.39
CA SER A 108 3.41 -10.12 -2.92
C SER A 108 3.11 -10.68 -1.52
N SER A 109 2.00 -10.30 -0.89
CA SER A 109 1.66 -10.74 0.47
C SER A 109 0.16 -10.87 0.68
N ALA A 110 -0.26 -11.84 1.50
CA ALA A 110 -1.66 -12.00 1.85
C ALA A 110 -1.85 -12.67 3.22
N ARG A 111 -2.96 -12.33 3.88
CA ARG A 111 -3.46 -13.01 5.08
C ARG A 111 -4.76 -13.74 4.76
N ILE A 112 -4.62 -14.99 4.39
CA ILE A 112 -5.70 -15.79 3.83
C ILE A 112 -6.47 -16.44 4.97
N LEU A 113 -7.78 -16.21 5.04
CA LEU A 113 -8.64 -16.90 5.99
C LEU A 113 -8.78 -18.38 5.59
N LEU A 114 -8.19 -19.27 6.36
CA LEU A 114 -8.35 -20.72 6.15
C LEU A 114 -9.65 -21.23 6.78
N LYS A 115 -9.99 -20.71 7.96
CA LYS A 115 -11.18 -21.09 8.71
C LYS A 115 -11.62 -19.97 9.66
N SER A 116 -12.92 -19.72 9.73
CA SER A 116 -13.50 -18.69 10.62
C SER A 116 -13.54 -19.08 12.10
N SER A 117 -13.55 -20.39 12.39
CA SER A 117 -13.51 -20.99 13.73
C SER A 117 -12.97 -22.41 13.59
N VAL A 118 -11.81 -22.69 14.20
CA VAL A 118 -11.17 -24.01 14.11
C VAL A 118 -11.62 -24.95 15.22
N GLU A 119 -11.66 -26.24 14.90
CA GLU A 119 -11.74 -27.32 15.89
C GLU A 119 -10.52 -28.24 15.81
N PRO A 120 -10.01 -28.75 16.94
CA PRO A 120 -8.87 -29.67 16.93
C PRO A 120 -9.14 -30.92 16.08
N GLY A 121 -8.12 -31.34 15.33
CA GLY A 121 -8.20 -32.46 14.41
C GLY A 121 -8.82 -32.14 13.05
N GLU A 122 -9.36 -30.93 12.85
CA GLU A 122 -9.75 -30.49 11.50
C GLU A 122 -8.53 -30.49 10.57
N GLU A 123 -8.77 -30.89 9.33
CA GLU A 123 -7.75 -30.93 8.30
C GLU A 123 -8.04 -29.88 7.23
N ILE A 124 -7.01 -29.12 6.86
CA ILE A 124 -7.10 -28.11 5.81
C ILE A 124 -5.94 -28.33 4.85
N LEU A 125 -6.26 -28.64 3.60
CA LEU A 125 -5.27 -28.75 2.54
C LEU A 125 -5.01 -27.36 1.94
N VAL A 126 -3.75 -26.96 1.88
CA VAL A 126 -3.34 -25.76 1.17
C VAL A 126 -2.31 -26.11 0.11
N ILE A 127 -2.57 -25.63 -1.11
CA ILE A 127 -1.68 -25.76 -2.25
C ILE A 127 -1.34 -24.36 -2.76
N LEU A 128 -0.06 -24.11 -3.01
CA LEU A 128 0.43 -22.89 -3.64
C LEU A 128 0.98 -23.26 -5.02
N ARG A 129 0.57 -22.53 -6.05
CA ARG A 129 1.24 -22.51 -7.34
C ARG A 129 2.01 -21.20 -7.44
N LEU A 130 3.33 -21.29 -7.40
CA LEU A 130 4.20 -20.11 -7.48
C LEU A 130 5.05 -20.20 -8.74
N VAL A 131 5.10 -19.13 -9.52
CA VAL A 131 5.91 -19.07 -10.73
C VAL A 131 7.06 -18.09 -10.52
N SER A 132 8.31 -18.52 -10.71
CA SER A 132 9.45 -17.62 -10.55
C SER A 132 9.44 -16.49 -11.58
N PRO A 133 10.00 -15.32 -11.28
CA PRO A 133 10.26 -14.29 -12.28
C PRO A 133 11.09 -14.81 -13.46
N GLY A 134 11.01 -14.12 -14.60
CA GLY A 134 11.85 -14.45 -15.75
C GLY A 134 13.33 -14.17 -15.51
N HIS A 135 13.63 -13.12 -14.74
CA HIS A 135 14.97 -12.57 -14.55
C HIS A 135 15.60 -12.86 -13.19
N ASP A 136 14.85 -13.46 -12.26
CA ASP A 136 15.29 -13.71 -10.88
C ASP A 136 14.70 -15.01 -10.32
N LEU A 137 15.30 -15.53 -9.25
CA LEU A 137 14.83 -16.71 -8.53
C LEU A 137 13.40 -16.49 -8.02
N GLY A 138 12.63 -17.57 -7.89
CA GLY A 138 11.36 -17.51 -7.14
C GLY A 138 11.61 -17.77 -5.66
N ALA A 139 10.81 -17.16 -4.78
CA ALA A 139 10.88 -17.41 -3.34
C ALA A 139 9.51 -17.41 -2.64
N LEU A 140 9.32 -18.30 -1.68
CA LEU A 140 8.35 -18.10 -0.59
C LEU A 140 9.15 -17.61 0.62
N MET A 141 8.94 -16.36 1.00
CA MET A 141 9.74 -15.65 2.01
C MET A 141 9.14 -15.74 3.41
N LYS A 142 7.82 -15.95 3.50
CA LYS A 142 7.11 -16.09 4.77
C LYS A 142 5.93 -17.04 4.62
N SER A 143 5.75 -17.91 5.61
CA SER A 143 4.60 -18.79 5.75
C SER A 143 4.32 -19.03 7.22
N LYS A 144 3.26 -18.40 7.72
CA LYS A 144 2.93 -18.40 9.16
C LYS A 144 1.44 -18.58 9.39
N LEU A 145 1.09 -19.53 10.24
CA LEU A 145 -0.28 -19.66 10.76
C LEU A 145 -0.50 -18.64 11.88
N ILE A 146 -1.63 -17.95 11.83
CA ILE A 146 -2.08 -16.98 12.82
C ILE A 146 -3.47 -17.39 13.29
N TYR A 147 -3.55 -17.79 14.56
CA TYR A 147 -4.79 -18.05 15.25
C TYR A 147 -5.24 -16.76 15.95
N GLU A 148 -6.42 -16.27 15.62
CA GLU A 148 -6.87 -14.98 16.12
C GLU A 148 -8.37 -14.98 16.43
N LYS A 149 -8.77 -14.18 17.43
CA LYS A 149 -10.19 -14.00 17.69
C LYS A 149 -10.84 -13.15 16.60
N ASN A 150 -11.92 -13.68 16.03
CA ASN A 150 -12.69 -12.98 15.01
C ASN A 150 -13.49 -11.81 15.64
N ALA A 151 -13.27 -10.60 15.13
CA ALA A 151 -13.92 -9.39 15.62
C ALA A 151 -15.35 -9.17 15.06
N ASN A 152 -15.76 -9.96 14.05
CA ASN A 152 -17.02 -9.85 13.30
C ASN A 152 -18.10 -10.85 13.73
N LEU A 153 -17.83 -11.74 14.69
CA LEU A 153 -18.89 -12.50 15.35
C LEU A 153 -19.72 -11.52 16.19
N ASN A 154 -20.95 -11.21 15.76
CA ASN A 154 -21.90 -10.33 16.43
C ASN A 154 -21.89 -10.53 17.96
N ILE A 155 -21.19 -9.63 18.68
CA ILE A 155 -21.19 -9.59 20.14
C ILE A 155 -22.28 -8.60 20.57
N GLU A 156 -23.52 -8.89 20.23
CA GLU A 156 -24.62 -8.41 21.05
C GLU A 156 -24.61 -9.28 22.32
N ASN A 157 -24.29 -8.66 23.46
CA ASN A 157 -24.56 -9.17 24.81
C ASN A 157 -23.56 -10.11 25.51
N ASN A 158 -22.24 -9.91 25.38
CA ASN A 158 -21.34 -10.51 26.38
C ASN A 158 -20.15 -9.63 26.78
N ALA A 159 -20.29 -8.97 27.94
CA ALA A 159 -19.25 -8.20 28.63
C ALA A 159 -17.98 -9.02 29.00
N ASN A 160 -18.01 -10.34 28.80
CA ASN A 160 -16.93 -11.27 29.13
C ASN A 160 -16.09 -11.76 27.93
N ASN A 161 -16.39 -11.35 26.69
CA ASN A 161 -15.61 -11.75 25.52
C ASN A 161 -15.02 -10.53 24.80
N LEU A 162 -13.93 -9.99 25.33
CA LEU A 162 -13.27 -8.76 24.87
C LEU A 162 -12.52 -8.89 23.52
N GLY A 163 -12.77 -9.94 22.74
CA GLY A 163 -12.17 -10.13 21.42
C GLY A 163 -10.63 -10.21 21.40
N ILE A 164 -10.00 -10.57 22.51
CA ILE A 164 -8.53 -10.70 22.61
C ILE A 164 -8.04 -12.14 22.55
N ASP A 165 -6.83 -12.27 22.03
CA ASP A 165 -5.98 -13.45 22.06
C ASP A 165 -4.54 -13.02 22.43
N PRO A 166 -3.66 -13.96 22.86
CA PRO A 166 -2.29 -13.65 23.25
C PRO A 166 -1.47 -12.93 22.17
N GLY A 167 -1.59 -13.32 20.90
CA GLY A 167 -0.87 -12.68 19.80
C GLY A 167 -1.28 -11.22 19.60
N PHE A 168 -2.58 -10.91 19.68
CA PHE A 168 -3.07 -9.54 19.66
C PHE A 168 -2.50 -8.70 20.81
N VAL A 169 -2.45 -9.26 22.02
CA VAL A 169 -1.85 -8.58 23.17
C VAL A 169 -0.35 -8.39 22.98
N ALA A 170 0.37 -9.37 22.41
CA ALA A 170 1.79 -9.24 22.10
C ALA A 170 2.07 -8.04 21.16
N ASP A 171 1.22 -7.85 20.15
CA ASP A 171 1.35 -6.72 19.23
C ASP A 171 1.00 -5.39 19.92
N GLU A 172 -0.02 -5.36 20.80
CA GLU A 172 -0.29 -4.18 21.66
C GLU A 172 0.93 -3.82 22.54
N LEU A 173 1.57 -4.82 23.15
CA LEU A 173 2.78 -4.62 23.96
C LEU A 173 3.96 -4.13 23.13
N THR A 174 4.10 -4.58 21.88
CA THR A 174 5.14 -4.11 20.96
C THR A 174 4.95 -2.63 20.65
N ILE A 175 3.72 -2.20 20.38
CA ILE A 175 3.38 -0.79 20.13
C ILE A 175 3.72 0.08 21.34
N ILE A 176 3.34 -0.37 22.54
CA ILE A 176 3.66 0.35 23.80
C ILE A 176 5.18 0.45 23.99
N TYR A 177 5.89 -0.67 23.80
CA TYR A 177 7.35 -0.71 23.94
C TYR A 177 8.06 0.25 22.99
N ASN A 178 7.68 0.24 21.71
CA ASN A 178 8.27 1.13 20.69
C ASN A 178 7.99 2.60 21.02
N TYR A 179 6.76 2.93 21.43
CA TYR A 179 6.40 4.28 21.82
C TYR A 179 7.16 4.76 23.07
N PHE A 180 7.26 3.93 24.12
CA PHE A 180 8.03 4.28 25.32
C PHE A 180 9.52 4.44 25.01
N THR A 181 10.08 3.58 24.17
CA THR A 181 11.47 3.71 23.71
C THR A 181 11.71 5.06 23.03
N ALA A 182 10.77 5.51 22.19
CA ALA A 182 10.91 6.75 21.45
C ALA A 182 10.66 8.02 22.30
N PHE A 183 9.67 8.02 23.20
CA PHE A 183 9.18 9.25 23.82
C PHE A 183 9.16 9.26 25.34
N GLU A 184 9.12 8.09 26.00
CA GLU A 184 8.99 8.00 27.46
C GLU A 184 9.88 6.87 28.05
N PRO A 185 11.21 6.88 27.81
CA PRO A 185 12.08 5.76 28.16
C PRO A 185 12.10 5.43 29.65
N LYS A 186 11.80 6.41 30.52
CA LYS A 186 11.66 6.21 31.97
C LYS A 186 10.52 5.25 32.35
N LYS A 187 9.51 5.06 31.49
CA LYS A 187 8.38 4.15 31.73
C LYS A 187 8.69 2.69 31.40
N ILE A 188 9.84 2.40 30.77
CA ILE A 188 10.20 1.05 30.33
C ILE A 188 10.35 0.10 31.53
N GLU A 189 10.89 0.59 32.65
CA GLU A 189 11.04 -0.22 33.86
C GLU A 189 9.69 -0.60 34.47
N ASP A 190 8.80 0.38 34.67
CA ASP A 190 7.43 0.15 35.13
C ASP A 190 6.66 -0.80 34.19
N PHE A 191 6.81 -0.59 32.88
CA PHE A 191 6.22 -1.45 31.85
C PHE A 191 6.71 -2.89 31.99
N ASN A 192 8.01 -3.08 32.14
CA ASN A 192 8.63 -4.38 32.33
C ASN A 192 8.14 -5.08 33.63
N GLN A 193 8.02 -4.33 34.73
CA GLN A 193 7.46 -4.87 35.98
C GLN A 193 6.01 -5.33 35.82
N ILE A 194 5.20 -4.62 35.02
CA ILE A 194 3.79 -4.96 34.79
C ILE A 194 3.66 -6.21 33.91
N ILE A 195 4.40 -6.30 32.79
CA ILE A 195 4.32 -7.48 31.92
C ILE A 195 4.87 -8.75 32.58
N ASN A 196 5.78 -8.62 33.55
CA ASN A 196 6.27 -9.75 34.35
C ASN A 196 5.20 -10.32 35.30
N GLN A 197 4.03 -9.70 35.43
CA GLN A 197 2.90 -10.19 36.21
C GLN A 197 1.99 -11.15 35.41
N ILE A 198 2.31 -11.43 34.14
CA ILE A 198 1.60 -12.45 33.35
C ILE A 198 1.77 -13.80 34.04
N ASN A 199 0.64 -14.43 34.37
CA ASN A 199 0.66 -15.74 35.00
C ASN A 199 0.60 -16.84 33.93
N TRP A 200 1.78 -17.36 33.58
CA TRP A 200 1.95 -18.39 32.56
C TRP A 200 1.38 -19.75 32.95
N ASP A 201 1.22 -20.06 34.24
CA ASP A 201 0.61 -21.32 34.70
C ASP A 201 -0.86 -21.44 34.26
N LEU A 202 -1.48 -20.32 33.92
CA LEU A 202 -2.86 -20.27 33.44
C LEU A 202 -2.98 -20.50 31.93
N ALA A 203 -1.88 -20.60 31.17
CA ALA A 203 -1.89 -20.62 29.70
C ALA A 203 -2.80 -21.72 29.12
N SER A 204 -2.88 -22.87 29.80
CA SER A 204 -3.75 -24.00 29.43
C SER A 204 -5.24 -23.77 29.65
N ASN A 205 -5.62 -22.75 30.42
CA ASN A 205 -7.00 -22.35 30.66
C ASN A 205 -7.30 -21.02 29.96
N THR A 206 -7.79 -21.09 28.72
CA THR A 206 -8.10 -19.92 27.86
C THR A 206 -8.91 -18.84 28.59
N LYS A 207 -9.89 -19.21 29.41
CA LYS A 207 -10.74 -18.25 30.12
C LYS A 207 -9.94 -17.50 31.19
N GLN A 208 -9.20 -18.22 32.03
CA GLN A 208 -8.42 -17.61 33.11
C GLN A 208 -7.21 -16.83 32.58
N PHE A 209 -6.51 -17.36 31.56
CA PHE A 209 -5.40 -16.66 30.93
C PHE A 209 -5.85 -15.36 30.26
N ASN A 210 -6.94 -15.39 29.48
CA ASN A 210 -7.47 -14.18 28.87
C ASN A 210 -7.92 -13.16 29.92
N GLN A 211 -8.48 -13.60 31.06
CA GLN A 211 -8.78 -12.70 32.18
C GLN A 211 -7.53 -12.08 32.81
N ASN A 212 -6.43 -12.84 32.95
CA ASN A 212 -5.13 -12.31 33.37
C ASN A 212 -4.61 -11.25 32.39
N LEU A 213 -4.68 -11.50 31.08
CA LEU A 213 -4.32 -10.51 30.05
C LEU A 213 -5.23 -9.27 30.06
N ILE A 214 -6.54 -9.44 30.30
CA ILE A 214 -7.47 -8.30 30.45
C ILE A 214 -7.07 -7.44 31.66
N ARG A 215 -6.70 -8.06 32.78
CA ARG A 215 -6.23 -7.35 33.97
C ARG A 215 -4.92 -6.61 33.67
N LEU A 216 -3.97 -7.25 32.99
CA LEU A 216 -2.74 -6.62 32.51
C LEU A 216 -3.04 -5.37 31.67
N ARG A 217 -3.92 -5.49 30.66
CA ARG A 217 -4.34 -4.36 29.81
C ARG A 217 -4.97 -3.24 30.63
N LYS A 218 -5.78 -3.56 31.66
CA LYS A 218 -6.35 -2.54 32.56
C LYS A 218 -5.27 -1.78 33.34
N THR A 219 -4.23 -2.48 33.81
CA THR A 219 -3.08 -1.87 34.51
C THR A 219 -2.23 -1.02 33.56
N LEU A 220 -2.05 -1.45 32.31
CA LEU A 220 -1.26 -0.72 31.31
C LEU A 220 -1.97 0.53 30.76
N LYS A 221 -3.31 0.52 30.67
CA LYS A 221 -4.07 1.59 30.04
C LYS A 221 -3.74 3.00 30.55
N PRO A 222 -3.64 3.28 31.87
CA PRO A 222 -3.25 4.59 32.37
C PRO A 222 -1.85 5.03 31.92
N LEU A 223 -0.90 4.09 31.77
CA LEU A 223 0.48 4.37 31.37
C LEU A 223 0.60 4.75 29.89
N SER A 224 -0.28 4.22 29.04
CA SER A 224 -0.26 4.34 27.59
C SER A 224 -1.26 5.35 27.02
N ASN A 225 -1.93 6.15 27.86
CA ASN A 225 -2.98 7.10 27.45
C ASN A 225 -2.53 8.04 26.30
N LYS A 226 -1.23 8.40 26.25
CA LYS A 226 -0.68 9.28 25.22
C LYS A 226 -0.64 8.67 23.82
N ILE A 227 -0.61 7.33 23.71
CA ILE A 227 -0.61 6.61 22.42
C ILE A 227 -1.97 6.81 21.74
N LYS A 228 -3.06 6.69 22.50
CA LYS A 228 -4.43 6.85 21.99
C LYS A 228 -4.79 8.29 21.61
N GLN A 229 -3.96 9.27 21.99
CA GLN A 229 -4.15 10.67 21.58
C GLN A 229 -3.71 10.92 20.13
N GLY A 230 -2.96 10.00 19.51
CA GLY A 230 -2.66 10.07 18.09
C GLY A 230 -3.83 9.61 17.22
N PHE A 231 -3.70 9.85 15.92
CA PHE A 231 -4.77 9.58 14.98
C PHE A 231 -4.23 9.23 13.58
N PHE A 232 -4.78 8.18 12.94
CA PHE A 232 -4.47 7.81 11.56
C PHE A 232 -5.54 8.31 10.59
N ASN A 233 -5.11 9.12 9.62
CA ASN A 233 -5.88 9.54 8.46
C ASN A 233 -5.59 8.55 7.33
N LEU A 234 -6.58 7.73 6.98
CA LEU A 234 -6.45 6.66 6.00
C LEU A 234 -6.97 7.12 4.64
N LEU A 235 -6.27 6.77 3.56
CA LEU A 235 -6.79 6.90 2.20
C LEU A 235 -6.44 5.63 1.44
N GLY A 236 -7.46 4.88 1.01
CA GLY A 236 -7.21 3.74 0.13
C GLY A 236 -6.56 4.21 -1.16
N HIS A 237 -5.50 3.56 -1.59
CA HIS A 237 -4.76 3.97 -2.78
C HIS A 237 -4.33 2.75 -3.60
N ALA A 238 -4.24 2.94 -4.92
CA ALA A 238 -3.61 1.98 -5.82
C ALA A 238 -2.77 2.77 -6.81
N HIS A 239 -1.46 2.52 -6.78
CA HIS A 239 -0.55 2.92 -7.85
C HIS A 239 -0.67 1.89 -8.99
N LEU A 240 -0.66 2.37 -10.23
CA LEU A 240 -0.80 1.53 -11.41
C LEU A 240 0.15 2.04 -12.49
N ASP A 241 1.11 1.19 -12.89
CA ASP A 241 2.00 1.54 -13.99
C ASP A 241 1.31 1.43 -15.33
N MET A 242 1.49 2.48 -16.14
CA MET A 242 0.86 2.55 -17.47
C MET A 242 1.46 1.52 -18.42
N ALA A 243 2.73 1.19 -18.21
CA ALA A 243 3.42 0.00 -18.70
C ALA A 243 4.73 -0.12 -17.92
N TRP A 244 5.11 -1.35 -17.57
CA TRP A 244 6.41 -1.63 -16.95
C TRP A 244 6.88 -3.04 -17.35
N LEU A 245 6.63 -4.05 -16.51
CA LEU A 245 6.85 -5.46 -16.85
C LEU A 245 5.68 -6.07 -17.64
N TRP A 246 4.59 -5.32 -17.76
CA TRP A 246 3.37 -5.66 -18.50
C TRP A 246 3.09 -4.66 -19.62
N THR A 247 2.18 -5.05 -20.52
CA THR A 247 1.77 -4.21 -21.64
C THR A 247 0.68 -3.21 -21.24
N VAL A 248 0.52 -2.15 -22.04
CA VAL A 248 -0.55 -1.16 -21.86
C VAL A 248 -1.95 -1.80 -21.85
N ASP A 249 -2.15 -2.84 -22.68
CA ASP A 249 -3.44 -3.55 -22.77
C ASP A 249 -3.75 -4.31 -21.48
N GLU A 250 -2.72 -4.85 -20.82
CA GLU A 250 -2.87 -5.48 -19.50
C GLU A 250 -3.22 -4.44 -18.44
N THR A 251 -2.56 -3.28 -18.42
CA THR A 251 -2.91 -2.17 -17.49
C THR A 251 -4.39 -1.79 -17.60
N TRP A 252 -4.98 -1.82 -18.80
CA TRP A 252 -6.41 -1.57 -18.96
C TRP A 252 -7.27 -2.58 -18.17
N GLU A 253 -6.97 -3.87 -18.28
CA GLU A 253 -7.67 -4.93 -17.53
C GLU A 253 -7.48 -4.76 -16.03
N ILE A 254 -6.25 -4.48 -15.58
CA ILE A 254 -5.91 -4.22 -14.17
C ILE A 254 -6.67 -3.01 -13.63
N GLY A 255 -6.66 -1.89 -14.33
CA GLY A 255 -7.29 -0.65 -13.90
C GLY A 255 -8.80 -0.82 -13.70
N GLN A 256 -9.46 -1.50 -14.64
CA GLN A 256 -10.87 -1.82 -14.51
C GLN A 256 -11.14 -2.73 -13.30
N ARG A 257 -10.35 -3.80 -13.10
CA ARG A 257 -10.50 -4.73 -11.96
C ARG A 257 -10.30 -4.00 -10.63
N THR A 258 -9.27 -3.18 -10.53
CA THR A 258 -8.95 -2.39 -9.33
C THR A 258 -10.09 -1.47 -8.95
N PHE A 259 -10.62 -0.68 -9.89
CA PHE A 259 -11.69 0.28 -9.57
C PHE A 259 -13.01 -0.44 -9.26
N SER A 260 -13.29 -1.55 -9.94
CA SER A 260 -14.46 -2.38 -9.66
C SER A 260 -14.40 -3.00 -8.27
N SER A 261 -13.23 -3.50 -7.87
CA SER A 261 -12.96 -4.05 -6.54
C SER A 261 -13.23 -3.02 -5.44
N VAL A 262 -12.67 -1.81 -5.58
CA VAL A 262 -12.87 -0.70 -4.62
C VAL A 262 -14.35 -0.32 -4.50
N ILE A 263 -15.05 -0.12 -5.63
CA ILE A 263 -16.48 0.21 -5.63
C ILE A 263 -17.29 -0.91 -4.95
N ASN A 264 -16.90 -2.17 -5.12
CA ASN A 264 -17.57 -3.28 -4.45
C ASN A 264 -17.27 -3.31 -2.94
N LEU A 265 -16.02 -3.07 -2.53
CA LEU A 265 -15.62 -2.98 -1.12
C LEU A 265 -16.38 -1.86 -0.38
N GLN A 266 -16.66 -0.74 -1.04
CA GLN A 266 -17.44 0.36 -0.45
C GLN A 266 -18.87 -0.02 -0.06
N LYS A 267 -19.41 -1.17 -0.52
CA LYS A 267 -20.70 -1.69 -0.06
C LYS A 267 -20.61 -2.25 1.36
N ASP A 268 -19.50 -2.92 1.67
CA ASP A 268 -19.26 -3.56 2.96
C ASP A 268 -18.52 -2.64 3.94
N PHE A 269 -17.73 -1.70 3.40
CA PHE A 269 -16.95 -0.71 4.15
C PHE A 269 -17.33 0.70 3.67
N PRO A 270 -18.53 1.20 4.04
CA PRO A 270 -19.05 2.47 3.55
C PRO A 270 -18.20 3.68 3.96
N GLU A 271 -17.32 3.56 4.95
CA GLU A 271 -16.34 4.56 5.36
C GLU A 271 -15.19 4.74 4.36
N LEU A 272 -14.86 3.71 3.57
CA LEU A 272 -13.70 3.67 2.66
C LEU A 272 -13.72 4.86 1.69
N ILE A 273 -12.68 5.68 1.75
CA ILE A 273 -12.35 6.68 0.73
C ILE A 273 -11.18 6.13 -0.07
N PHE A 274 -11.29 6.15 -1.39
CA PHE A 274 -10.24 5.76 -2.31
C PHE A 274 -9.75 6.94 -3.14
N GLY A 275 -8.43 7.11 -3.24
CA GLY A 275 -7.77 8.13 -4.05
C GLY A 275 -7.00 7.50 -5.20
N HIS A 276 -7.09 8.10 -6.38
CA HIS A 276 -6.31 7.67 -7.54
C HIS A 276 -5.91 8.84 -8.44
N THR A 277 -4.75 8.70 -9.07
CA THR A 277 -3.85 9.76 -9.57
C THR A 277 -3.88 9.99 -11.08
N SER A 278 -4.29 9.01 -11.90
CA SER A 278 -4.08 9.05 -13.35
C SER A 278 -5.37 9.33 -14.17
N PRO A 279 -5.57 10.57 -14.67
CA PRO A 279 -6.63 10.94 -15.63
C PRO A 279 -6.80 10.00 -16.80
N VAL A 280 -5.70 9.47 -17.36
CA VAL A 280 -5.76 8.58 -18.52
C VAL A 280 -6.59 7.32 -18.26
N LEU A 281 -6.50 6.72 -17.06
CA LEU A 281 -7.27 5.54 -16.68
C LEU A 281 -8.76 5.85 -16.58
N TYR A 282 -9.12 6.99 -15.98
CA TYR A 282 -10.51 7.45 -15.97
C TYR A 282 -11.04 7.66 -17.40
N ALA A 283 -10.23 8.22 -18.30
CA ALA A 283 -10.62 8.43 -19.69
C ALA A 283 -10.83 7.10 -20.45
N TRP A 284 -10.01 6.07 -20.17
CA TRP A 284 -10.22 4.73 -20.72
C TRP A 284 -11.50 4.12 -20.16
N ILE A 285 -11.73 4.20 -18.84
CA ILE A 285 -12.92 3.62 -18.20
C ILE A 285 -14.19 4.32 -18.69
N GLU A 286 -14.20 5.65 -18.80
CA GLU A 286 -15.30 6.41 -19.37
C GLU A 286 -15.69 5.90 -20.78
N LYS A 287 -14.68 5.60 -21.60
CA LYS A 287 -14.88 5.17 -22.98
C LYS A 287 -15.33 3.71 -23.11
N HIS A 288 -14.80 2.82 -22.27
CA HIS A 288 -14.92 1.37 -22.44
C HIS A 288 -15.84 0.70 -21.40
N ASN A 289 -16.06 1.32 -20.24
CA ASN A 289 -16.98 0.85 -19.19
C ASN A 289 -17.69 2.06 -18.51
N SER A 290 -18.71 2.58 -19.20
CA SER A 290 -19.45 3.76 -18.76
C SER A 290 -20.23 3.55 -17.46
N GLU A 291 -20.64 2.30 -17.14
CA GLU A 291 -21.29 1.95 -15.88
C GLU A 291 -20.33 2.15 -14.70
N LEU A 292 -19.13 1.56 -14.78
CA LEU A 292 -18.10 1.74 -13.76
C LEU A 292 -17.73 3.21 -13.60
N PHE A 293 -17.58 3.95 -14.69
CA PHE A 293 -17.32 5.40 -14.64
C PHE A 293 -18.43 6.18 -13.93
N ASN A 294 -19.70 5.81 -14.14
CA ASN A 294 -20.83 6.44 -13.45
C ASN A 294 -20.83 6.11 -11.95
N ASN A 295 -20.46 4.89 -11.57
CA ASN A 295 -20.28 4.50 -10.16
C ASN A 295 -19.16 5.31 -9.49
N ILE A 296 -18.03 5.50 -10.18
CA ILE A 296 -16.93 6.36 -9.71
C ILE A 296 -17.39 7.81 -9.52
N LYS A 297 -18.11 8.39 -10.49
CA LYS A 297 -18.66 9.75 -10.35
C LYS A 297 -19.64 9.85 -9.19
N LYS A 298 -20.45 8.81 -8.92
CA LYS A 298 -21.35 8.76 -7.76
C LYS A 298 -20.54 8.74 -6.46
N ALA A 299 -19.54 7.86 -6.36
CA ALA A 299 -18.65 7.77 -5.20
C ALA A 299 -17.91 9.09 -4.95
N TYR A 300 -17.43 9.76 -6.01
CA TYR A 300 -16.80 11.09 -5.92
C TYR A 300 -17.77 12.14 -5.35
N LYS A 301 -19.00 12.21 -5.88
CA LYS A 301 -20.03 13.15 -5.38
C LYS A 301 -20.40 12.90 -3.91
N THR A 302 -20.33 11.65 -3.45
CA THR A 302 -20.58 11.28 -2.03
C THR A 302 -19.31 11.37 -1.17
N GLY A 303 -18.19 11.84 -1.70
CA GLY A 303 -16.93 12.00 -0.95
C GLY A 303 -16.20 10.69 -0.64
N LYS A 304 -16.55 9.59 -1.32
CA LYS A 304 -15.93 8.25 -1.18
C LYS A 304 -14.86 7.98 -2.24
N TRP A 305 -14.71 8.88 -3.19
CA TRP A 305 -13.65 8.84 -4.18
C TRP A 305 -12.97 10.20 -4.24
N GLU A 306 -11.64 10.22 -4.25
CA GLU A 306 -10.83 11.41 -4.40
C GLU A 306 -10.05 11.34 -5.71
N ILE A 307 -10.13 12.42 -6.50
CA ILE A 307 -9.26 12.59 -7.66
C ILE A 307 -7.97 13.23 -7.20
N LEU A 308 -6.89 12.47 -7.30
CA LEU A 308 -5.53 12.92 -7.03
C LEU A 308 -4.80 13.09 -8.36
N GLY A 309 -3.57 13.59 -8.30
CA GLY A 309 -2.68 13.64 -9.45
C GLY A 309 -3.06 14.77 -10.41
N GLY A 310 -2.32 15.87 -10.37
CA GLY A 310 -2.58 17.03 -11.24
C GLY A 310 -2.22 16.83 -12.71
N MET A 311 -1.63 15.69 -13.07
CA MET A 311 -0.99 15.44 -14.36
C MET A 311 -1.73 14.36 -15.16
N TRP A 312 -1.60 14.34 -16.49
CA TRP A 312 -2.33 13.40 -17.36
C TRP A 312 -2.00 11.92 -17.07
N VAL A 313 -0.74 11.67 -16.74
CA VAL A 313 -0.22 10.43 -16.14
C VAL A 313 0.67 10.78 -14.94
N GLU A 314 1.37 9.82 -14.35
CA GLU A 314 2.46 10.07 -13.39
C GLU A 314 3.81 10.06 -14.15
N PRO A 315 4.31 11.22 -14.65
CA PRO A 315 5.43 11.22 -15.57
C PRO A 315 6.80 11.11 -14.91
N GLU A 316 7.80 10.80 -15.74
CA GLU A 316 9.18 11.20 -15.49
C GLU A 316 9.29 12.74 -15.61
N VAL A 317 10.00 13.39 -14.69
CA VAL A 317 10.01 14.87 -14.59
C VAL A 317 11.37 15.56 -14.77
N ASN A 318 12.45 14.82 -15.05
CA ASN A 318 13.80 15.37 -15.21
C ASN A 318 14.25 15.43 -16.68
N LEU A 319 13.84 14.47 -17.51
CA LEU A 319 14.22 14.36 -18.92
C LEU A 319 13.24 15.08 -19.86
N VAL A 320 11.96 15.11 -19.51
CA VAL A 320 10.93 15.74 -20.36
C VAL A 320 11.11 17.26 -20.40
N SER A 321 10.65 17.91 -21.48
CA SER A 321 10.70 19.37 -21.57
C SER A 321 9.77 20.05 -20.57
N GLY A 322 10.08 21.30 -20.21
CA GLY A 322 9.18 22.12 -19.41
C GLY A 322 7.78 22.28 -20.03
N GLU A 323 7.68 22.37 -21.36
CA GLU A 323 6.39 22.41 -22.06
C GLU A 323 5.62 21.10 -21.85
N SER A 324 6.28 19.94 -21.92
CA SER A 324 5.63 18.66 -21.60
C SER A 324 5.08 18.63 -20.18
N LEU A 325 5.81 19.13 -19.18
CA LEU A 325 5.32 19.24 -17.80
C LEU A 325 4.06 20.13 -17.71
N VAL A 326 4.06 21.28 -18.40
CA VAL A 326 2.89 22.15 -18.49
C VAL A 326 1.72 21.43 -19.17
N ARG A 327 1.97 20.63 -20.21
CA ARG A 327 0.94 19.86 -20.92
C ARG A 327 0.40 18.68 -20.12
N GLN A 328 1.23 18.01 -19.33
CA GLN A 328 0.80 17.01 -18.35
C GLN A 328 -0.27 17.63 -17.43
N LEU A 329 0.05 18.79 -16.84
CA LEU A 329 -0.86 19.50 -15.94
C LEU A 329 -2.11 20.00 -16.66
N LEU A 330 -1.94 20.65 -17.81
CA LEU A 330 -3.05 21.21 -18.58
C LEU A 330 -4.09 20.14 -18.95
N TYR A 331 -3.66 19.01 -19.51
CA TYR A 331 -4.59 17.98 -19.95
C TYR A 331 -5.15 17.15 -18.78
N GLY A 332 -4.37 16.94 -17.72
CA GLY A 332 -4.84 16.30 -16.49
C GLY A 332 -5.92 17.13 -15.79
N GLN A 333 -5.60 18.37 -15.45
CA GLN A 333 -6.52 19.30 -14.78
C GLN A 333 -7.77 19.59 -15.61
N LYS A 334 -7.62 19.78 -16.93
CA LYS A 334 -8.77 19.98 -17.83
C LYS A 334 -9.71 18.78 -17.80
N TYR A 335 -9.18 17.55 -17.85
CA TYR A 335 -10.01 16.35 -17.77
C TYR A 335 -10.78 16.28 -16.46
N PHE A 336 -10.12 16.54 -15.33
CA PHE A 336 -10.78 16.56 -14.02
C PHE A 336 -11.85 17.64 -13.92
N GLN A 337 -11.55 18.86 -14.36
CA GLN A 337 -12.52 19.95 -14.39
C GLN A 337 -13.76 19.60 -15.22
N GLU A 338 -13.56 18.98 -16.39
CA GLU A 338 -14.67 18.59 -17.29
C GLU A 338 -15.53 17.44 -16.75
N LYS A 339 -14.92 16.45 -16.08
CA LYS A 339 -15.61 15.21 -15.68
C LYS A 339 -16.09 15.18 -14.24
N PHE A 340 -15.37 15.85 -13.36
CA PHE A 340 -15.63 15.87 -11.92
C PHE A 340 -15.99 17.27 -11.41
N GLY A 341 -15.84 18.31 -12.24
CA GLY A 341 -16.27 19.68 -11.94
C GLY A 341 -15.26 20.52 -11.18
N ASN A 342 -14.10 19.95 -10.82
CA ASN A 342 -13.02 20.64 -10.12
C ASN A 342 -11.66 20.18 -10.64
N ILE A 343 -10.68 21.06 -10.58
CA ILE A 343 -9.25 20.70 -10.61
C ILE A 343 -8.83 20.04 -9.30
N THR A 344 -7.68 19.35 -9.28
CA THR A 344 -7.05 18.89 -8.03
C THR A 344 -5.99 19.87 -7.55
N GLU A 345 -5.85 20.02 -6.24
CA GLU A 345 -4.84 20.88 -5.61
C GLU A 345 -3.60 20.08 -5.17
N VAL A 346 -3.58 18.76 -5.44
CA VAL A 346 -2.52 17.84 -5.02
C VAL A 346 -1.89 17.18 -6.25
N ALA A 347 -0.63 17.49 -6.49
CA ALA A 347 0.20 16.72 -7.41
C ALA A 347 0.80 15.53 -6.66
N TRP A 348 0.63 14.33 -7.20
CA TRP A 348 0.98 13.09 -6.53
C TRP A 348 1.82 12.23 -7.48
N LEU A 349 3.12 12.13 -7.20
CA LEU A 349 4.11 11.37 -7.97
C LEU A 349 4.88 10.48 -6.99
N PRO A 350 4.28 9.35 -6.57
CA PRO A 350 4.85 8.48 -5.58
C PRO A 350 6.09 7.77 -6.11
N ASP A 351 6.17 7.50 -7.41
CA ASP A 351 7.17 6.60 -7.99
C ASP A 351 8.14 7.22 -9.03
N SER A 352 8.00 8.50 -9.38
CA SER A 352 8.95 9.15 -10.30
C SER A 352 10.37 9.22 -9.71
N PHE A 353 11.39 9.00 -10.56
CA PHE A 353 12.78 8.84 -10.15
C PHE A 353 13.52 10.19 -10.00
N GLY A 354 13.24 10.90 -8.91
CA GLY A 354 13.82 12.21 -8.59
C GLY A 354 13.04 13.37 -9.23
N PHE A 355 13.24 14.60 -8.74
CA PHE A 355 12.43 15.74 -9.15
C PHE A 355 13.24 17.04 -9.35
N CYS A 356 13.09 17.64 -10.54
CA CYS A 356 13.82 18.82 -10.93
C CYS A 356 13.43 20.08 -10.12
N TRP A 357 14.40 20.97 -9.88
CA TRP A 357 14.27 22.12 -8.99
C TRP A 357 13.22 23.16 -9.42
N GLN A 358 12.84 23.22 -10.70
CA GLN A 358 11.84 24.18 -11.22
C GLN A 358 10.39 23.73 -10.98
N LEU A 359 10.16 22.47 -10.60
CA LEU A 359 8.83 21.87 -10.50
C LEU A 359 7.85 22.62 -9.56
N PRO A 360 8.26 23.16 -8.39
CA PRO A 360 7.38 23.97 -7.54
C PRO A 360 6.65 25.09 -8.28
N GLN A 361 7.38 25.84 -9.13
CA GLN A 361 6.81 26.94 -9.90
C GLN A 361 5.76 26.46 -10.89
N ILE A 362 6.09 25.40 -11.66
CA ILE A 362 5.20 24.86 -12.71
C ILE A 362 3.92 24.30 -12.09
N LEU A 363 4.05 23.56 -10.99
CA LEU A 363 2.92 23.00 -10.24
C LEU A 363 2.01 24.11 -9.70
N GLN A 364 2.58 25.11 -9.03
CA GLN A 364 1.81 26.18 -8.41
C GLN A 364 1.04 27.02 -9.45
N GLN A 365 1.65 27.32 -10.59
CA GLN A 365 0.97 28.03 -11.70
C GLN A 365 -0.20 27.24 -12.29
N SER A 366 -0.24 25.92 -12.07
CA SER A 366 -1.31 25.02 -12.50
C SER A 366 -2.37 24.77 -11.41
N GLY A 367 -2.37 25.56 -10.33
CA GLY A 367 -3.34 25.47 -9.24
C GLY A 367 -3.01 24.41 -8.18
N ILE A 368 -1.82 23.82 -8.21
CA ILE A 368 -1.39 22.85 -7.20
C ILE A 368 -0.91 23.59 -5.94
N LYS A 369 -1.38 23.14 -4.78
CA LYS A 369 -0.96 23.64 -3.46
C LYS A 369 -0.02 22.69 -2.73
N TYR A 370 -0.12 21.39 -3.03
CA TYR A 370 0.66 20.35 -2.38
C TYR A 370 1.29 19.41 -3.40
N PHE A 371 2.56 19.07 -3.16
CA PHE A 371 3.24 18.00 -3.86
C PHE A 371 3.44 16.79 -2.94
N VAL A 372 3.19 15.59 -3.45
CA VAL A 372 3.32 14.34 -2.70
C VAL A 372 4.18 13.35 -3.46
N THR A 373 5.15 12.75 -2.78
CA THR A 373 6.01 11.69 -3.35
C THR A 373 6.40 10.63 -2.30
N GLY A 374 6.77 9.43 -2.73
CA GLY A 374 7.28 8.35 -1.88
C GLY A 374 8.69 7.89 -2.25
N LYS A 375 9.16 8.16 -3.47
CA LYS A 375 10.38 7.56 -4.01
C LYS A 375 11.67 7.96 -3.26
N LEU A 376 11.67 9.08 -2.54
CA LEU A 376 12.82 9.50 -1.72
C LEU A 376 13.12 8.57 -0.53
N HIS A 377 12.21 7.66 -0.16
CA HIS A 377 12.50 6.56 0.78
C HIS A 377 13.55 5.58 0.24
N TRP A 378 13.77 5.56 -1.08
CA TRP A 378 14.65 4.62 -1.77
C TRP A 378 16.06 5.16 -2.01
N ASN A 379 16.44 6.26 -1.35
CA ASN A 379 17.82 6.72 -1.40
C ASN A 379 18.75 5.63 -0.82
N ALA A 380 19.78 5.26 -1.57
CA ALA A 380 20.71 4.19 -1.27
C ALA A 380 21.77 4.62 -0.25
N THR A 381 22.18 5.89 -0.25
CA THR A 381 23.30 6.37 0.59
C THR A 381 22.86 7.14 1.82
N PHE A 382 21.66 7.73 1.84
CA PHE A 382 21.14 8.48 2.99
C PHE A 382 19.61 8.39 3.10
N LYS A 383 19.08 8.51 4.33
CA LYS A 383 17.64 8.66 4.54
C LYS A 383 17.27 10.14 4.39
N PHE A 384 16.30 10.46 3.53
CA PHE A 384 15.81 11.83 3.38
C PHE A 384 15.21 12.33 4.72
N ALA A 385 15.56 13.55 5.11
CA ALA A 385 15.39 14.01 6.49
C ALA A 385 13.99 14.56 6.83
N HIS A 386 13.18 14.90 5.82
CA HIS A 386 11.94 15.65 6.03
C HIS A 386 10.72 14.90 5.50
N GLY A 387 9.72 14.68 6.36
CA GLY A 387 8.40 14.19 5.95
C GLY A 387 7.47 15.28 5.43
N PHE A 388 7.64 16.53 5.85
CA PHE A 388 6.85 17.68 5.39
C PHE A 388 7.70 18.95 5.35
N PHE A 389 7.77 19.63 4.21
CA PHE A 389 8.69 20.75 3.99
C PHE A 389 8.18 21.71 2.90
N ARG A 390 8.77 22.90 2.82
CA ARG A 390 8.59 23.86 1.71
C ARG A 390 9.66 23.57 0.67
N TRP A 391 9.27 23.17 -0.52
CA TRP A 391 10.19 23.04 -1.64
C TRP A 391 10.23 24.37 -2.40
N GLU A 392 11.38 25.01 -2.40
CA GLU A 392 11.59 26.33 -3.02
C GLU A 392 12.34 26.17 -4.34
N SER A 393 11.75 26.62 -5.45
CA SER A 393 12.39 26.66 -6.77
C SER A 393 13.35 27.85 -6.91
N PRO A 394 14.20 27.91 -7.96
CA PRO A 394 15.18 28.98 -8.15
C PRO A 394 14.59 30.39 -8.21
N ASP A 395 13.33 30.55 -8.63
CA ASP A 395 12.62 31.83 -8.67
C ASP A 395 12.03 32.26 -7.31
N GLY A 396 12.22 31.44 -6.27
CA GLY A 396 11.70 31.70 -4.92
C GLY A 396 10.27 31.20 -4.68
N THR A 397 9.63 30.57 -5.67
CA THR A 397 8.31 29.95 -5.49
C THR A 397 8.42 28.77 -4.52
N GLN A 398 7.56 28.76 -3.48
CA GLN A 398 7.53 27.71 -2.47
C GLN A 398 6.27 26.86 -2.60
N LEU A 399 6.45 25.53 -2.59
CA LEU A 399 5.37 24.55 -2.61
C LEU A 399 5.46 23.62 -1.40
N LEU A 400 4.35 23.44 -0.68
CA LEU A 400 4.31 22.49 0.43
C LEU A 400 4.41 21.07 -0.11
N THR A 401 5.37 20.31 0.41
CA THR A 401 5.69 18.96 -0.06
C THR A 401 5.59 17.98 1.09
N PHE A 402 4.93 16.85 0.83
CA PHE A 402 4.72 15.76 1.79
C PHE A 402 5.35 14.47 1.24
N ILE A 403 6.16 13.81 2.06
CA ILE A 403 6.65 12.47 1.77
C ILE A 403 5.61 11.47 2.28
N SER A 404 4.94 10.79 1.35
CA SER A 404 3.94 9.77 1.65
C SER A 404 4.54 8.60 2.45
N PRO A 405 3.72 7.84 3.20
CA PRO A 405 4.18 6.65 3.91
C PRO A 405 4.92 5.66 2.99
N PRO A 406 5.97 4.97 3.47
CA PRO A 406 6.76 4.08 2.63
C PRO A 406 5.98 2.85 2.19
N ASN A 407 6.29 2.35 0.99
CA ASN A 407 5.98 0.98 0.60
C ASN A 407 6.95 0.04 1.34
N VAL A 408 6.46 -1.01 2.00
CA VAL A 408 7.27 -1.85 2.91
C VAL A 408 7.58 -3.22 2.32
N GLU A 409 6.64 -3.84 1.60
CA GLU A 409 6.78 -5.19 1.03
C GLU A 409 6.17 -5.28 -0.38
N GLY A 410 6.27 -4.21 -1.19
CA GLY A 410 5.50 -4.07 -2.44
C GLY A 410 4.04 -3.64 -2.17
N VAL A 411 3.59 -3.79 -0.93
CA VAL A 411 2.26 -3.45 -0.45
C VAL A 411 2.33 -2.41 0.65
N MET A 412 1.44 -1.41 0.60
CA MET A 412 1.17 -0.51 1.71
C MET A 412 0.09 -1.15 2.62
N ASP A 413 0.49 -2.19 3.37
CA ASP A 413 -0.40 -3.04 4.16
C ASP A 413 -1.01 -2.33 5.39
N THR A 414 -2.09 -2.87 5.95
CA THR A 414 -2.61 -2.47 7.27
C THR A 414 -1.97 -3.32 8.37
N ASN A 415 -0.69 -3.08 8.63
CA ASN A 415 0.01 -3.69 9.75
C ASN A 415 0.14 -2.71 10.93
N PRO A 416 -0.47 -2.98 12.09
CA PRO A 416 -0.53 -2.04 13.22
C PRO A 416 0.86 -1.66 13.79
N ILE A 417 1.82 -2.58 13.78
CA ILE A 417 3.18 -2.30 14.28
C ILE A 417 3.90 -1.39 13.29
N ILE A 418 3.84 -1.71 12.00
CA ILE A 418 4.44 -0.89 10.94
C ILE A 418 3.85 0.53 10.95
N MET A 419 2.52 0.63 10.98
CA MET A 419 1.79 1.90 11.04
C MET A 419 2.21 2.75 12.23
N THR A 420 2.29 2.16 13.42
CA THR A 420 2.68 2.90 14.64
C THR A 420 4.15 3.28 14.68
N ASN A 421 5.04 2.45 14.14
CA ASN A 421 6.45 2.81 13.96
C ASN A 421 6.59 4.02 13.02
N TYR A 422 5.87 4.03 11.90
CA TYR A 422 5.80 5.19 11.02
C TYR A 422 5.26 6.43 11.74
N ALA A 423 4.17 6.29 12.53
CA ALA A 423 3.62 7.41 13.28
C ALA A 423 4.59 7.97 14.34
N ILE A 424 5.42 7.11 14.95
CA ILE A 424 6.49 7.53 15.87
C ILE A 424 7.52 8.37 15.11
N GLU A 425 8.01 7.91 13.96
CA GLU A 425 8.97 8.67 13.13
C GLU A 425 8.36 10.00 12.66
N TRP A 426 7.10 9.98 12.21
CA TRP A 426 6.37 11.17 11.80
C TRP A 426 6.25 12.20 12.93
N GLN A 427 5.93 11.75 14.15
CA GLN A 427 5.85 12.62 15.31
C GLN A 427 7.24 13.18 15.70
N GLN A 428 8.31 12.42 15.54
CA GLN A 428 9.68 12.93 15.77
C GLN A 428 10.06 14.02 14.76
N GLN A 429 9.64 13.87 13.50
CA GLN A 429 9.96 14.84 12.44
C GLN A 429 9.12 16.11 12.52
N THR A 430 7.84 16.00 12.88
CA THR A 430 6.86 17.10 12.73
C THR A 430 6.26 17.59 14.05
N GLY A 431 6.44 16.84 15.14
CA GLY A 431 5.74 17.07 16.40
C GLY A 431 4.27 16.66 16.40
N LEU A 432 3.71 16.23 15.26
CA LEU A 432 2.30 15.84 15.15
C LEU A 432 2.10 14.36 15.47
N LYS A 433 1.04 14.06 16.23
CA LYS A 433 0.57 12.69 16.46
C LYS A 433 -0.40 12.18 15.38
N ASP A 434 -0.90 13.10 14.55
CA ASP A 434 -1.83 12.79 13.46
C ASP A 434 -1.02 12.35 12.23
N ALA A 435 -1.00 11.05 11.96
CA ALA A 435 -0.26 10.45 10.84
C ALA A 435 -1.20 10.12 9.67
N PHE A 436 -0.65 10.05 8.47
CA PHE A 436 -1.34 9.59 7.27
C PHE A 436 -0.95 8.14 6.95
N TRP A 437 -1.87 7.35 6.41
CA TRP A 437 -1.58 5.98 5.98
C TRP A 437 -2.36 5.61 4.72
N LEU A 438 -1.77 4.77 3.87
CA LEU A 438 -2.27 4.45 2.55
C LEU A 438 -2.54 2.95 2.42
N PRO A 439 -3.64 2.39 2.98
CA PRO A 439 -3.92 0.97 2.78
C PRO A 439 -4.08 0.68 1.28
N GLY A 440 -3.30 -0.27 0.76
CA GLY A 440 -3.47 -0.77 -0.60
C GLY A 440 -2.26 -1.44 -1.21
N VAL A 441 -2.53 -2.22 -2.26
CA VAL A 441 -1.53 -2.79 -3.16
C VAL A 441 -1.33 -1.84 -4.34
N GLY A 442 -0.06 -1.67 -4.74
CA GLY A 442 0.38 -0.75 -5.77
C GLY A 442 1.09 -1.43 -6.95
N ASP A 443 1.77 -0.62 -7.75
CA ASP A 443 2.55 -0.94 -8.96
C ASP A 443 1.72 -1.63 -10.05
N HIS A 444 1.21 -2.85 -9.82
CA HIS A 444 0.32 -3.58 -10.73
C HIS A 444 -1.17 -3.53 -10.31
N GLY A 445 -1.57 -2.52 -9.53
CA GLY A 445 -2.96 -2.30 -9.09
C GLY A 445 -3.38 -3.12 -7.85
N GLY A 446 -4.69 -3.39 -7.72
CA GLY A 446 -5.27 -4.14 -6.59
C GLY A 446 -5.94 -3.25 -5.53
N GLY A 447 -5.29 -2.18 -5.09
CA GLY A 447 -5.82 -1.26 -4.07
C GLY A 447 -6.03 -1.91 -2.70
N PRO A 448 -6.84 -1.33 -1.80
CA PRO A 448 -7.11 -1.91 -0.48
C PRO A 448 -7.77 -3.29 -0.58
N SER A 449 -7.26 -4.26 0.17
CA SER A 449 -7.90 -5.58 0.30
C SER A 449 -8.96 -5.59 1.43
N ARG A 450 -9.85 -6.57 1.41
CA ARG A 450 -10.82 -6.77 2.50
C ARG A 450 -10.12 -7.00 3.84
N ASP A 451 -9.05 -7.81 3.86
CA ASP A 451 -8.31 -8.11 5.08
C ASP A 451 -7.71 -6.85 5.69
N MET A 452 -7.12 -5.96 4.88
CA MET A 452 -6.60 -4.66 5.34
C MET A 452 -7.66 -3.83 6.09
N LEU A 453 -8.91 -3.83 5.60
CA LEU A 453 -10.03 -3.10 6.23
C LEU A 453 -10.55 -3.81 7.49
N GLU A 454 -10.61 -5.15 7.49
CA GLU A 454 -10.97 -5.93 8.68
C GLU A 454 -9.95 -5.75 9.81
N VAL A 455 -8.66 -5.72 9.48
CA VAL A 455 -7.57 -5.50 10.43
C VAL A 455 -7.66 -4.10 11.03
N GLN A 456 -7.89 -3.08 10.19
CA GLN A 456 -8.15 -1.72 10.68
C GLN A 456 -9.33 -1.71 11.68
N ASN A 457 -10.47 -2.29 11.32
CA ASN A 457 -11.67 -2.31 12.16
C ASN A 457 -11.46 -3.06 13.47
N ARG A 458 -10.64 -4.12 13.46
CA ARG A 458 -10.23 -4.82 14.67
C ARG A 458 -9.37 -3.94 15.57
N TRP A 459 -8.38 -3.25 15.01
CA TRP A 459 -7.41 -2.46 15.79
C TRP A 459 -7.97 -1.13 16.32
N GLN A 460 -8.99 -0.55 15.68
CA GLN A 460 -9.71 0.60 16.24
C GLN A 460 -10.28 0.36 17.65
N LYS A 461 -10.57 -0.90 17.99
CA LYS A 461 -11.09 -1.32 19.30
C LYS A 461 -9.99 -1.39 20.38
N SER A 462 -8.72 -1.40 20.02
CA SER A 462 -7.61 -1.42 20.99
C SER A 462 -7.50 -0.08 21.74
N PRO A 463 -7.25 -0.08 23.06
CA PRO A 463 -6.89 1.12 23.79
C PRO A 463 -5.42 1.54 23.60
N PHE A 464 -4.60 0.70 22.95
CA PHE A 464 -3.16 0.91 22.76
C PHE A 464 -2.80 1.22 21.31
N PHE A 465 -3.79 1.33 20.42
CA PHE A 465 -3.62 1.75 19.05
C PHE A 465 -4.30 3.12 18.84
N PRO A 466 -3.66 4.06 18.11
CA PRO A 466 -4.30 5.30 17.71
C PRO A 466 -5.64 5.07 17.01
N GLN A 467 -6.60 5.98 17.18
CA GLN A 467 -7.84 5.89 16.40
C GLN A 467 -7.54 6.13 14.92
N SER A 468 -8.40 5.63 14.03
CA SER A 468 -8.25 5.87 12.59
C SER A 468 -9.57 6.25 11.95
N LYS A 469 -9.53 7.02 10.85
CA LYS A 469 -10.68 7.23 9.95
C LYS A 469 -10.18 7.35 8.53
N PHE A 470 -11.05 7.06 7.58
CA PHE A 470 -10.81 7.47 6.21
C PHE A 470 -10.99 8.98 6.04
N SER A 471 -10.05 9.59 5.32
CA SER A 471 -10.03 11.01 5.00
C SER A 471 -9.45 11.22 3.62
N LYS A 472 -9.82 12.33 2.97
CA LYS A 472 -9.14 12.76 1.75
C LYS A 472 -7.72 13.22 2.06
N ALA A 473 -6.81 13.05 1.10
CA ALA A 473 -5.45 13.56 1.20
C ALA A 473 -5.44 15.08 1.35
N ILE A 474 -6.24 15.80 0.55
CA ILE A 474 -6.29 17.27 0.62
C ILE A 474 -6.72 17.77 2.02
N ASP A 475 -7.68 17.09 2.65
CA ASP A 475 -8.17 17.46 3.99
C ASP A 475 -7.07 17.26 5.05
N TYR A 476 -6.31 16.17 4.94
CA TYR A 476 -5.17 15.93 5.81
C TYR A 476 -4.06 16.96 5.62
N LEU A 477 -3.69 17.25 4.36
CA LEU A 477 -2.62 18.17 3.99
C LEU A 477 -2.92 19.61 4.46
N ASN A 478 -4.16 20.08 4.26
CA ASN A 478 -4.62 21.37 4.79
C ASN A 478 -4.48 21.41 6.32
N ASN A 479 -4.94 20.37 7.02
CA ASN A 479 -4.88 20.30 8.48
C ASN A 479 -3.43 20.31 9.04
N ILE A 480 -2.48 19.61 8.41
CA ILE A 480 -1.10 19.61 8.90
C ILE A 480 -0.35 20.89 8.56
N ALA A 481 -0.67 21.52 7.42
CA ALA A 481 -0.06 22.78 7.00
C ALA A 481 -0.30 23.91 8.03
N ASP A 482 -1.46 23.92 8.68
CA ASP A 482 -1.82 24.90 9.72
C ASP A 482 -1.21 24.57 11.09
N LYS A 483 -0.89 23.29 11.36
CA LYS A 483 -0.45 22.80 12.67
C LYS A 483 1.07 22.72 12.83
N ILE A 484 1.80 22.40 11.77
CA ILE A 484 3.25 22.25 11.83
C ILE A 484 3.90 23.63 11.91
N GLN A 485 4.51 23.93 13.05
CA GLN A 485 5.32 25.12 13.23
C GLN A 485 6.71 24.90 12.63
N ASN A 486 7.32 25.96 12.09
CA ASN A 486 8.69 25.94 11.55
C ASN A 486 8.93 24.86 10.46
N ILE A 487 8.04 24.82 9.45
CA ILE A 487 8.20 23.93 8.29
C ILE A 487 9.57 24.22 7.62
N PRO A 488 10.47 23.23 7.49
CA PRO A 488 11.80 23.43 6.90
C PRO A 488 11.69 23.75 5.41
N THR A 489 12.67 24.46 4.86
CA THR A 489 12.72 24.77 3.42
C THR A 489 13.84 24.00 2.74
N TRP A 490 13.50 23.27 1.68
CA TRP A 490 14.45 22.61 0.78
C TRP A 490 14.66 23.47 -0.47
N LYS A 491 15.92 23.85 -0.73
CA LYS A 491 16.31 24.79 -1.80
C LYS A 491 17.23 24.12 -2.82
N ASP A 492 16.82 22.95 -3.29
CA ASP A 492 17.54 22.19 -4.30
C ASP A 492 16.56 21.28 -5.05
N GLU A 493 17.04 20.55 -6.04
CA GLU A 493 16.33 19.41 -6.58
C GLU A 493 16.06 18.34 -5.50
N LEU A 494 15.01 17.55 -5.68
CA LEU A 494 14.77 16.37 -4.87
C LEU A 494 15.48 15.20 -5.53
N TYR A 495 16.80 15.17 -5.35
CA TYR A 495 17.68 14.17 -5.93
C TYR A 495 17.39 12.78 -5.35
N LEU A 496 17.25 11.79 -6.23
CA LEU A 496 17.21 10.37 -5.90
C LEU A 496 18.54 9.75 -6.32
N ASP A 497 19.32 9.25 -5.36
CA ASP A 497 20.66 8.71 -5.64
C ASP A 497 20.65 7.26 -6.20
N LEU A 498 19.46 6.67 -6.28
CA LEU A 498 19.13 5.38 -6.90
C LEU A 498 18.61 5.55 -8.34
N HIS A 499 18.58 4.48 -9.13
CA HIS A 499 17.99 4.40 -10.49
C HIS A 499 18.63 5.28 -11.58
N ARG A 500 19.77 5.93 -11.34
CA ARG A 500 20.47 6.82 -12.29
C ARG A 500 20.70 6.28 -13.72
N GLY A 501 20.73 4.95 -13.89
CA GLY A 501 20.84 4.33 -15.22
C GLY A 501 19.63 4.59 -16.14
N CYS A 502 18.46 4.93 -15.58
CA CYS A 502 17.25 5.22 -16.35
C CYS A 502 17.42 6.43 -17.28
N TYR A 503 18.31 7.38 -16.94
CA TYR A 503 18.55 8.59 -17.73
C TYR A 503 19.29 8.34 -19.05
N THR A 504 19.99 7.20 -19.19
CA THR A 504 20.77 6.87 -20.40
C THR A 504 20.27 5.62 -21.13
N THR A 505 19.68 4.65 -20.44
CA THR A 505 19.07 3.47 -21.08
C THR A 505 17.96 3.87 -22.06
N HIS A 506 17.68 3.06 -23.09
CA HIS A 506 16.67 3.37 -24.12
C HIS A 506 16.82 4.78 -24.75
N GLY A 507 18.05 5.13 -25.16
CA GLY A 507 18.36 6.42 -25.78
C GLY A 507 17.59 6.70 -27.08
N ASP A 508 17.19 5.65 -27.79
CA ASP A 508 16.29 5.70 -28.94
C ASP A 508 14.91 6.25 -28.57
N GLN A 509 14.29 5.72 -27.51
CA GLN A 509 12.98 6.19 -27.03
C GLN A 509 13.04 7.65 -26.56
N LYS A 510 14.11 8.00 -25.83
CA LYS A 510 14.39 9.39 -25.40
C LYS A 510 14.53 10.35 -26.58
N TRP A 511 15.19 9.91 -27.66
CA TRP A 511 15.29 10.69 -28.90
C TRP A 511 13.92 10.88 -29.57
N PHE A 512 13.10 9.83 -29.64
CA PHE A 512 11.74 9.93 -30.18
C PHE A 512 10.84 10.84 -29.35
N ASN A 513 10.94 10.81 -28.01
CA ASN A 513 10.24 11.74 -27.14
C ASN A 513 10.65 13.18 -27.47
N ARG A 514 11.95 13.51 -27.45
CA ARG A 514 12.44 14.87 -27.74
C ARG A 514 12.02 15.36 -29.12
N ARG A 515 12.11 14.49 -30.13
CA ARG A 515 11.65 14.79 -31.50
C ARG A 515 10.15 15.08 -31.53
N SER A 516 9.35 14.31 -30.78
CA SER A 516 7.90 14.50 -30.73
C SER A 516 7.53 15.82 -30.06
N GLU A 517 8.22 16.19 -28.97
CA GLU A 517 8.06 17.50 -28.33
C GLU A 517 8.35 18.66 -29.29
N ASP A 518 9.48 18.61 -30.01
CA ASP A 518 9.87 19.64 -30.99
C ASP A 518 8.87 19.73 -32.16
N LEU A 519 8.42 18.60 -32.69
CA LEU A 519 7.43 18.57 -33.77
C LEU A 519 6.07 19.09 -33.33
N LEU A 520 5.63 18.76 -32.11
CA LEU A 520 4.38 19.25 -31.55
C LEU A 520 4.42 20.76 -31.33
N TYR A 521 5.51 21.28 -30.75
CA TYR A 521 5.73 22.71 -30.62
C TYR A 521 5.63 23.42 -31.97
N LYS A 522 6.34 22.92 -32.99
CA LYS A 522 6.31 23.48 -34.36
C LYS A 522 4.90 23.41 -34.96
N ALA A 523 4.20 22.29 -34.78
CA ALA A 523 2.85 22.11 -35.31
C ALA A 523 1.88 23.13 -34.69
N GLU A 524 1.95 23.36 -33.39
CA GLU A 524 1.13 24.36 -32.71
C GLU A 524 1.49 25.79 -33.12
N LEU A 525 2.78 26.12 -33.20
CA LEU A 525 3.25 27.42 -33.66
C LEU A 525 2.74 27.75 -35.06
N TRP A 526 2.96 26.87 -36.03
CA TRP A 526 2.55 27.09 -37.42
C TRP A 526 1.03 27.05 -37.60
N SER A 527 0.33 26.17 -36.85
CA SER A 527 -1.13 26.16 -36.85
C SER A 527 -1.69 27.47 -36.30
N SER A 528 -1.10 28.02 -35.24
CA SER A 528 -1.53 29.28 -34.63
C SER A 528 -1.30 30.47 -35.55
N ILE A 529 -0.12 30.55 -36.19
CA ILE A 529 0.18 31.58 -37.20
C ILE A 529 -0.80 31.49 -38.38
N ALA A 530 -1.06 30.28 -38.88
CA ALA A 530 -2.00 30.10 -39.99
C ALA A 530 -3.44 30.49 -39.63
N THR A 531 -3.89 30.17 -38.41
CA THR A 531 -5.19 30.60 -37.87
C THR A 531 -5.31 32.12 -37.83
N ILE A 532 -4.25 32.83 -37.39
CA ILE A 532 -4.22 34.30 -37.33
C ILE A 532 -4.23 34.90 -38.74
N ILE A 533 -3.33 34.47 -39.63
CA ILE A 533 -3.16 35.07 -40.97
C ILE A 533 -4.39 34.83 -41.86
N LEU A 534 -4.96 33.62 -41.82
CA LEU A 534 -6.07 33.27 -42.68
C LEU A 534 -7.43 33.75 -42.13
N GLU A 535 -7.43 34.41 -40.97
CA GLU A 535 -8.63 34.78 -40.21
C GLU A 535 -9.62 33.61 -40.02
N LYS A 536 -9.09 32.38 -40.11
CA LYS A 536 -9.89 31.17 -39.93
C LYS A 536 -10.08 31.02 -38.44
N LYS A 537 -11.34 30.97 -37.98
CA LYS A 537 -11.62 30.44 -36.63
C LYS A 537 -10.99 29.07 -36.55
N ASP A 538 -10.04 28.94 -35.62
CA ASP A 538 -9.23 27.77 -35.33
C ASP A 538 -10.03 26.50 -35.62
N SER A 539 -9.62 25.72 -36.64
CA SER A 539 -10.46 24.59 -37.05
C SER A 539 -10.47 23.60 -35.88
N LEU A 540 -11.64 23.39 -35.28
CA LEU A 540 -11.82 22.48 -34.13
C LEU A 540 -11.17 21.10 -34.38
N LYS A 541 -11.06 20.71 -35.66
CA LYS A 541 -10.33 19.53 -36.13
C LYS A 541 -8.83 19.58 -35.79
N ASN A 542 -8.12 20.67 -36.09
CA ASN A 542 -6.69 20.80 -35.81
C ASN A 542 -6.42 20.75 -34.31
N LYS A 543 -7.21 21.48 -33.51
CA LYS A 543 -7.10 21.44 -32.04
C LYS A 543 -7.26 20.02 -31.49
N LYS A 544 -8.26 19.27 -31.98
CA LYS A 544 -8.47 17.86 -31.59
C LYS A 544 -7.31 16.95 -32.00
N LEU A 545 -6.72 17.16 -33.17
CA LEU A 545 -5.56 16.39 -33.64
C LEU A 545 -4.32 16.67 -32.78
N LEU A 546 -4.06 17.94 -32.47
CA LEU A 546 -2.95 18.35 -31.58
C LEU A 546 -3.14 17.81 -30.17
N GLU A 547 -4.34 17.92 -29.59
CA GLU A 547 -4.64 17.35 -28.26
C GLU A 547 -4.44 15.82 -28.25
N LYS A 548 -4.89 15.11 -29.30
CA LYS A 548 -4.67 13.67 -29.42
C LYS A 548 -3.18 13.32 -29.51
N ALA A 549 -2.41 14.10 -30.27
CA ALA A 549 -0.98 13.87 -30.45
C ALA A 549 -0.19 14.16 -29.17
N TRP A 550 -0.49 15.27 -28.48
CA TRP A 550 0.06 15.57 -27.16
C TRP A 550 -0.25 14.46 -26.15
N LYS A 551 -1.52 14.08 -25.97
CA LYS A 551 -1.89 13.02 -25.02
C LYS A 551 -1.16 11.69 -25.29
N LYS A 552 -0.83 11.40 -26.55
CA LYS A 552 -0.01 10.23 -26.90
C LYS A 552 1.45 10.38 -26.46
N VAL A 553 2.07 11.54 -26.68
CA VAL A 553 3.43 11.82 -26.20
C VAL A 553 3.47 11.79 -24.67
N LEU A 554 2.53 12.47 -24.01
CA LEU A 554 2.45 12.53 -22.55
C LEU A 554 2.22 11.17 -21.90
N PHE A 555 1.46 10.29 -22.55
CA PHE A 555 1.29 8.91 -22.08
C PHE A 555 2.64 8.16 -22.06
N ASN A 556 3.44 8.30 -23.12
CA ASN A 556 4.77 7.70 -23.22
C ASN A 556 5.84 8.43 -22.40
N GLN A 557 5.45 9.38 -21.55
CA GLN A 557 6.33 10.02 -20.57
C GLN A 557 6.06 9.51 -19.16
N PHE A 558 5.21 8.48 -19.01
CA PHE A 558 5.07 7.75 -17.75
C PHE A 558 6.46 7.32 -17.24
N HIS A 559 6.66 7.30 -15.92
CA HIS A 559 8.01 7.19 -15.34
C HIS A 559 8.78 5.90 -15.68
N ASP A 560 8.09 4.84 -16.15
CA ASP A 560 8.71 3.58 -16.60
C ASP A 560 8.79 3.37 -18.12
N ILE A 561 8.14 4.21 -18.93
CA ILE A 561 8.18 4.14 -20.41
C ILE A 561 9.35 4.96 -20.94
#